data_AF-A0A918E267-F1
#
_entry.id   AF-A0A918E267-F1
#
_cell.length_a   1.000
_cell.length_b   1.000
_cell.length_c   1.000
_cell.angle_alpha   90.00
_cell.angle_beta   90.00
_cell.angle_gamma   90.00
#
_symmetry.space_group_name_H-M   'P 1'
#
loop_
_entity.id
_entity.type
_entity.pdbx_description
1 polymer ?
#
loop_
_entity_poly.entity_id
_entity_poly.type
_entity_poly.pdbx_seq_one_letter_code
_entity_poly.pdbx_strand_id
1 'polypeptide(L)'
;MIAEAVGAPVQGAGCALTGGTWYSVYDDTYITDAKGLDVDHRVPLAEAWDSGASEWTAARRQAYANDLDDDRALIAVTAKSNRSKADQDPATWMPPSAGDACDYITHWVAIKTRWSLTADPTEHATLTHWASQCPNAPVQAERT
;
A
#
# COMPACT_ATOMS: atom_id res chain seq x y z
N MET A 1 3.59 -9.88 6.05
CA MET A 1 3.00 -11.20 5.75
C MET A 1 2.58 -12.01 6.99
N ILE A 2 3.46 -12.46 7.89
CA ILE A 2 2.97 -13.18 9.11
C ILE A 2 2.13 -12.25 9.99
N ALA A 3 2.56 -11.01 10.17
CA ALA A 3 1.85 -10.01 10.97
C ALA A 3 0.48 -9.60 10.39
N GLU A 4 0.29 -9.74 9.09
CA GLU A 4 -0.96 -9.41 8.39
C GLU A 4 -1.87 -10.63 8.20
N ALA A 5 -1.40 -11.80 8.62
CA ALA A 5 -2.19 -13.01 8.57
C ALA A 5 -3.23 -12.97 9.70
N VAL A 6 -4.51 -13.00 9.34
CA VAL A 6 -5.61 -13.18 10.31
C VAL A 6 -5.61 -14.60 10.90
N GLY A 7 -5.06 -15.57 10.16
CA GLY A 7 -4.71 -16.90 10.65
C GLY A 7 -3.22 -17.15 10.42
N ALA A 8 -2.46 -17.45 11.47
CA ALA A 8 -1.01 -17.56 11.37
C ALA A 8 -0.58 -18.76 10.47
N PRO A 9 0.29 -18.55 9.47
CA PRO A 9 0.90 -19.64 8.72
C PRO A 9 1.96 -20.36 9.56
N VAL A 10 2.29 -21.60 9.19
CA VAL A 10 3.45 -22.33 9.74
C VAL A 10 4.63 -22.18 8.79
N GLN A 11 5.78 -21.75 9.32
CA GLN A 11 7.03 -21.70 8.57
C GLN A 11 7.75 -23.05 8.65
N GLY A 12 7.80 -23.75 7.52
CA GLY A 12 8.55 -24.99 7.33
C GLY A 12 9.99 -24.76 6.85
N ALA A 13 10.64 -25.86 6.46
CA ALA A 13 11.99 -25.83 5.91
C ALA A 13 12.08 -24.93 4.67
N GLY A 14 13.20 -24.21 4.52
CA GLY A 14 13.43 -23.30 3.39
C GLY A 14 12.48 -22.11 3.33
N CYS A 15 11.92 -21.69 4.47
CA CYS A 15 10.93 -20.60 4.57
C CYS A 15 9.62 -20.87 3.81
N ALA A 16 9.30 -22.13 3.52
CA ALA A 16 8.01 -22.50 2.96
C ALA A 16 6.90 -22.23 3.98
N LEU A 17 5.91 -21.43 3.61
CA LEU A 17 4.73 -21.19 4.44
C LEU A 17 3.65 -22.21 4.10
N THR A 18 3.08 -22.86 5.10
CA THR A 18 1.91 -23.74 4.97
C THR A 18 0.76 -23.25 5.83
N GLY A 19 -0.47 -23.39 5.31
CA GLY A 19 -1.65 -22.80 5.92
C GLY A 19 -1.60 -21.27 5.94
N GLY A 20 -2.30 -20.69 6.90
CA GLY A 20 -2.46 -19.25 7.03
C GLY A 20 -3.71 -18.73 6.33
N THR A 21 -4.14 -17.54 6.74
CA THR A 21 -5.25 -16.83 6.13
C THR A 21 -4.94 -15.35 6.18
N TRP A 22 -5.08 -14.68 5.04
CA TRP A 22 -4.85 -13.25 4.87
C TRP A 22 -6.12 -12.60 4.34
N TYR A 23 -6.37 -11.36 4.73
CA TYR A 23 -7.47 -10.59 4.21
C TYR A 23 -6.93 -9.52 3.24
N SER A 24 -7.35 -9.58 1.98
CA SER A 24 -7.01 -8.56 0.98
C SER A 24 -8.03 -7.45 1.04
N VAL A 25 -7.62 -6.30 1.62
CA VAL A 25 -8.48 -5.12 1.73
C VAL A 25 -8.92 -4.59 0.36
N TYR A 26 -8.07 -4.73 -0.66
CA TYR A 26 -8.38 -4.28 -2.01
C TYR A 26 -9.57 -5.03 -2.63
N ASP A 27 -9.74 -6.29 -2.25
CA ASP A 27 -10.69 -7.21 -2.86
C ASP A 27 -11.85 -7.61 -1.94
N ASP A 28 -11.82 -7.21 -0.67
CA ASP A 28 -12.73 -7.67 0.39
C ASP A 28 -12.85 -9.20 0.42
N THR A 29 -11.71 -9.88 0.46
CA THR A 29 -11.68 -11.35 0.39
C THR A 29 -10.54 -11.97 1.18
N TYR A 30 -10.74 -13.21 1.59
CA TYR A 30 -9.73 -14.00 2.28
C TYR A 30 -8.95 -14.90 1.31
N ILE A 31 -7.64 -14.97 1.52
CA ILE A 31 -6.70 -15.78 0.76
C ILE A 31 -6.08 -16.79 1.72
N THR A 32 -6.04 -18.06 1.35
CA THR A 32 -5.41 -19.13 2.15
C THR A 32 -4.21 -19.77 1.45
N ASP A 33 -4.04 -19.52 0.15
CA ASP A 33 -2.84 -19.92 -0.60
C ASP A 33 -1.87 -18.75 -0.64
N ALA A 34 -0.70 -18.91 -0.01
CA ALA A 34 0.35 -17.91 -0.01
C ALA A 34 0.83 -17.52 -1.42
N LYS A 35 0.63 -18.38 -2.44
CA LYS A 35 0.97 -18.06 -3.84
C LYS A 35 -0.02 -17.09 -4.51
N GLY A 36 -1.21 -16.94 -3.95
CA GLY A 36 -2.24 -16.00 -4.43
C GLY A 36 -2.06 -14.59 -3.87
N LEU A 37 -1.02 -14.36 -3.07
CA LEU A 37 -0.75 -13.16 -2.33
C LEU A 37 0.53 -12.50 -2.86
N ASP A 38 0.51 -11.19 -3.01
CA ASP A 38 1.72 -10.38 -3.21
C ASP A 38 1.80 -9.33 -2.07
N VAL A 39 3.01 -8.90 -1.72
CA VAL A 39 3.19 -7.69 -0.89
C VAL A 39 3.27 -6.50 -1.84
N ASP A 40 2.35 -5.57 -1.66
CA ASP A 40 2.27 -4.31 -2.41
C ASP A 40 2.92 -3.18 -1.62
N HIS A 41 3.61 -2.28 -2.33
CA HIS A 41 3.92 -0.95 -1.81
C HIS A 41 2.70 -0.07 -2.06
N ARG A 42 2.02 0.37 -1.00
CA ARG A 42 0.76 1.11 -1.16
C ARG A 42 0.93 2.30 -2.09
N VAL A 43 2.00 3.07 -1.92
CA VAL A 43 2.53 3.98 -2.95
C VAL A 43 3.65 3.25 -3.71
N PRO A 44 3.48 2.86 -4.99
CA PRO A 44 4.47 2.07 -5.74
C PRO A 44 5.85 2.71 -5.80
N LEU A 45 6.89 1.90 -5.98
CA LEU A 45 8.28 2.40 -6.06
C LEU A 45 8.50 3.34 -7.27
N ALA A 46 7.89 3.07 -8.41
CA ALA A 46 7.99 3.92 -9.60
C ALA A 46 7.19 5.23 -9.42
N GLU A 47 5.99 5.15 -8.86
CA GLU A 47 5.22 6.35 -8.48
C GLU A 47 5.97 7.23 -7.48
N ALA A 48 6.61 6.64 -6.47
CA ALA A 48 7.47 7.37 -5.54
C ALA A 48 8.65 8.04 -6.25
N TRP A 49 9.25 7.38 -7.24
CA TRP A 49 10.34 7.92 -8.06
C TRP A 49 9.92 9.19 -8.81
N ASP A 50 8.77 9.14 -9.49
CA ASP A 50 8.19 10.25 -10.23
C ASP A 50 7.73 11.38 -9.30
N SER A 51 7.35 11.03 -8.07
CA SER A 51 6.99 11.96 -6.99
C SER A 51 8.18 12.55 -6.21
N GLY A 52 9.40 12.40 -6.71
CA GLY A 52 10.61 13.05 -6.16
C GLY A 52 11.63 12.13 -5.48
N ALA A 53 11.35 10.82 -5.34
CA ALA A 53 12.34 9.88 -4.80
C ALA A 53 13.53 9.64 -5.75
N SER A 54 13.43 10.09 -7.00
CA SER A 54 14.53 10.14 -7.96
C SER A 54 15.72 10.97 -7.46
N GLU A 55 15.47 12.03 -6.69
CA GLU A 55 16.50 12.91 -6.12
C GLU A 55 17.11 12.36 -4.83
N TRP A 56 16.54 11.30 -4.26
CA TRP A 56 17.01 10.75 -3.00
C TRP A 56 18.35 10.02 -3.13
N THR A 57 19.03 9.86 -2.01
CA THR A 57 20.15 8.92 -1.92
C THR A 57 19.66 7.48 -2.07
N ALA A 58 20.54 6.58 -2.48
CA ALA A 58 20.23 5.15 -2.54
C ALA A 58 19.78 4.59 -1.18
N ALA A 59 20.40 5.05 -0.09
CA ALA A 59 20.02 4.65 1.27
C ALA A 59 18.59 5.04 1.63
N ARG A 60 18.15 6.27 1.27
CA ARG A 60 16.78 6.72 1.53
C ARG A 60 15.75 5.96 0.68
N ARG A 61 16.05 5.66 -0.59
CA ARG A 61 15.19 4.79 -1.41
C ARG A 61 15.08 3.38 -0.85
N GLN A 62 16.18 2.82 -0.35
CA GLN A 62 16.16 1.51 0.31
C GLN A 62 15.32 1.54 1.59
N ALA A 63 15.41 2.61 2.39
CA ALA A 63 14.58 2.78 3.58
C ALA A 63 13.08 2.80 3.21
N TYR A 64 12.70 3.58 2.19
CA TYR A 64 11.32 3.61 1.68
C TYR A 64 10.83 2.24 1.19
N ALA A 65 11.65 1.53 0.41
CA ALA A 65 11.28 0.23 -0.14
C ALA A 65 11.10 -0.86 0.93
N ASN A 66 11.64 -0.66 2.14
CA ASN A 66 11.60 -1.60 3.25
C ASN A 66 11.00 -0.96 4.51
N ASP A 67 10.12 0.04 4.36
CA ASP A 67 9.49 0.72 5.50
C ASP A 67 8.56 -0.26 6.24
N LEU A 68 9.00 -0.70 7.41
CA LEU A 68 8.24 -1.53 8.35
C LEU A 68 7.88 -0.76 9.63
N ASP A 69 8.29 0.51 9.72
CA ASP A 69 8.00 1.38 10.86
C ASP A 69 6.58 1.98 10.77
N ASP A 70 5.99 1.95 9.56
CA ASP A 70 4.64 2.38 9.26
C ASP A 70 3.86 1.23 8.60
N ASP A 71 2.84 0.72 9.28
CA ASP A 71 2.03 -0.43 8.83
C ASP A 71 1.20 -0.14 7.56
N ARG A 72 1.13 1.13 7.14
CA ARG A 72 0.43 1.54 5.92
C ARG A 72 1.27 1.31 4.66
N ALA A 73 2.60 1.29 4.80
CA ALA A 73 3.55 1.34 3.68
C ALA A 73 3.56 0.07 2.82
N LEU A 74 3.56 -1.10 3.47
CA LEU A 74 3.53 -2.41 2.82
C LEU A 74 2.25 -3.14 3.19
N ILE A 75 1.57 -3.73 2.20
CA ILE A 75 0.34 -4.48 2.45
C ILE A 75 0.28 -5.80 1.67
N ALA A 76 -0.13 -6.87 2.34
CA ALA A 76 -0.45 -8.15 1.74
C ALA A 76 -1.84 -8.13 1.08
N VAL A 77 -1.89 -8.28 -0.24
CA VAL A 77 -3.13 -8.23 -1.05
C VAL A 77 -3.16 -9.34 -2.10
N THR A 78 -4.30 -9.55 -2.77
CA THR A 78 -4.33 -10.52 -3.87
C THR A 78 -3.31 -10.14 -4.94
N ALA A 79 -2.59 -11.15 -5.45
CA ALA A 79 -1.66 -10.97 -6.55
C ALA A 79 -2.34 -10.37 -7.80
N LYS A 80 -3.64 -10.65 -7.99
CA LYS A 80 -4.44 -10.08 -9.08
C LYS A 80 -4.55 -8.56 -8.97
N SER A 81 -4.99 -8.05 -7.82
CA SER A 81 -5.20 -6.61 -7.64
C SER A 81 -3.88 -5.85 -7.59
N ASN A 82 -2.84 -6.41 -6.94
CA ASN A 82 -1.50 -5.83 -6.98
C ASN A 82 -0.97 -5.66 -8.42
N ARG A 83 -1.11 -6.71 -9.25
CA ARG A 83 -0.65 -6.65 -10.65
C ARG A 83 -1.52 -5.77 -11.54
N SER A 84 -2.80 -5.62 -11.20
CA SER A 84 -3.69 -4.66 -11.87
C SER A 84 -3.33 -3.22 -11.53
N LYS A 85 -2.93 -2.96 -10.29
CA LYS A 85 -2.46 -1.65 -9.82
C LYS A 85 -1.11 -1.29 -10.44
N ALA A 86 -0.16 -2.22 -10.45
CA ALA A 86 1.20 -1.99 -10.93
C ALA A 86 1.83 -0.72 -10.29
N ASP A 87 2.24 0.24 -11.10
CA ASP A 87 2.79 1.54 -10.70
C ASP A 87 1.78 2.69 -10.72
N GLN A 88 0.49 2.39 -10.87
CA GLN A 88 -0.56 3.38 -11.07
C GLN A 88 -0.87 4.16 -9.78
N ASP A 89 -1.13 5.45 -9.97
CA ASP A 89 -1.60 6.38 -8.95
C ASP A 89 -3.13 6.28 -8.74
N PRO A 90 -3.69 6.93 -7.71
CA PRO A 90 -5.13 6.95 -7.45
C PRO A 90 -5.99 7.53 -8.59
N ALA A 91 -5.42 8.37 -9.47
CA ALA A 91 -6.15 8.86 -10.64
C ALA A 91 -6.41 7.75 -11.68
N THR A 92 -5.54 6.75 -11.72
CA THR A 92 -5.59 5.66 -12.70
C THR A 92 -6.15 4.36 -12.10
N TRP A 93 -5.85 4.10 -10.83
CA TRP A 93 -6.26 2.88 -10.14
C TRP A 93 -6.78 3.16 -8.74
N MET A 94 -7.93 2.56 -8.43
CA MET A 94 -8.49 2.51 -7.08
C MET A 94 -8.86 1.06 -6.74
N PRO A 95 -8.83 0.68 -5.45
CA PRO A 95 -9.26 -0.64 -5.03
C PRO A 95 -10.68 -0.95 -5.53
N PRO A 96 -10.93 -2.16 -6.08
CA PRO A 96 -12.26 -2.54 -6.56
C PRO A 96 -13.27 -2.68 -5.41
N SER A 97 -12.80 -2.95 -4.18
CA SER A 97 -13.65 -2.88 -2.99
C SER A 97 -14.01 -1.43 -2.66
N ALA A 98 -15.29 -1.10 -2.80
CA ALA A 98 -15.80 0.24 -2.46
C ALA A 98 -15.60 0.59 -0.97
N GLY A 99 -15.51 -0.41 -0.09
CA GLY A 99 -15.29 -0.21 1.34
C GLY A 99 -13.89 0.32 1.68
N ASP A 100 -12.90 0.11 0.82
CA ASP A 100 -11.49 0.46 1.09
C ASP A 100 -11.09 1.84 0.55
N ALA A 101 -11.95 2.52 -0.24
CA ALA A 101 -11.56 3.76 -0.93
C ALA A 101 -11.06 4.86 0.02
N CYS A 102 -11.71 5.06 1.17
CA CYS A 102 -11.32 6.09 2.12
C CYS A 102 -10.03 5.76 2.87
N ASP A 103 -9.86 4.52 3.30
CA ASP A 103 -8.65 4.07 3.99
C ASP A 103 -7.47 4.10 3.01
N TYR A 104 -7.67 3.66 1.77
CA TYR A 104 -6.68 3.72 0.70
C TYR A 104 -6.15 5.13 0.48
N ILE A 105 -7.04 6.12 0.28
CA ILE A 105 -6.66 7.51 0.04
C ILE A 105 -6.01 8.13 1.28
N THR A 106 -6.53 7.84 2.47
CA THR A 106 -5.95 8.32 3.74
C THR A 106 -4.53 7.80 3.93
N HIS A 107 -4.30 6.51 3.72
CA HIS A 107 -2.98 5.90 3.83
C HIS A 107 -2.03 6.40 2.75
N TRP A 108 -2.51 6.56 1.51
CA TRP A 108 -1.74 7.13 0.42
C TRP A 108 -1.19 8.53 0.76
N VAL A 109 -2.07 9.43 1.23
CA VAL A 109 -1.70 10.78 1.66
C VAL A 109 -0.73 10.75 2.85
N ALA A 110 -0.97 9.85 3.81
CA ALA A 110 -0.09 9.72 4.97
C ALA A 110 1.33 9.32 4.59
N ILE A 111 1.48 8.31 3.72
CA ILE A 111 2.77 7.82 3.23
C ILE A 111 3.49 8.91 2.44
N LYS A 112 2.80 9.55 1.47
CA LYS A 112 3.39 10.66 0.71
C LYS A 112 3.84 11.80 1.62
N THR A 113 3.04 12.14 2.63
CA THR A 113 3.39 13.17 3.62
C THR A 113 4.60 12.80 4.47
N ARG A 114 4.64 11.57 5.00
CA ARG A 114 5.75 11.04 5.81
C ARG A 114 7.07 11.12 5.06
N TRP A 115 7.06 10.69 3.81
CA TRP A 115 8.25 10.60 2.97
C TRP A 115 8.56 11.87 2.17
N SER A 116 7.73 12.92 2.30
CA SER A 116 7.84 14.18 1.56
C SER A 116 7.82 13.99 0.03
N LEU A 117 6.94 13.10 -0.44
CA LEU A 117 6.65 12.89 -1.86
C LEU A 117 5.60 13.90 -2.33
N THR A 118 5.72 14.34 -3.59
CA THR A 118 4.72 15.22 -4.22
C THR A 118 3.56 14.44 -4.79
N ALA A 119 2.47 15.13 -5.14
CA ALA A 119 1.41 14.59 -5.98
C ALA A 119 1.28 15.46 -7.22
N ASP A 120 1.08 14.84 -8.38
CA ASP A 120 0.80 15.59 -9.61
C ASP A 120 -0.61 16.21 -9.58
N PRO A 121 -0.95 17.15 -10.47
CA PRO A 121 -2.25 17.82 -10.44
C PRO A 121 -3.47 16.88 -10.57
N THR A 122 -3.36 15.82 -11.36
CA THR A 122 -4.45 14.85 -11.60
C THR A 122 -4.63 13.96 -10.39
N GLU A 123 -3.52 13.47 -9.85
CA GLU A 123 -3.50 12.71 -8.60
C GLU A 123 -4.10 13.55 -7.46
N HIS A 124 -3.61 14.77 -7.26
CA HIS A 124 -4.07 15.67 -6.21
C HIS A 124 -5.58 15.97 -6.31
N ALA A 125 -6.09 16.19 -7.52
CA ALA A 125 -7.52 16.38 -7.75
C ALA A 125 -8.33 15.14 -7.34
N THR A 126 -7.82 13.95 -7.65
CA THR A 126 -8.45 12.68 -7.28
C THR A 126 -8.42 12.44 -5.77
N LEU A 127 -7.29 12.68 -5.13
CA LEU A 127 -7.14 12.61 -3.67
C LEU A 127 -8.13 13.55 -2.99
N THR A 128 -8.25 14.79 -3.47
CA THR A 128 -9.19 15.78 -2.92
C THR A 128 -10.64 15.37 -3.11
N HIS A 129 -10.99 14.84 -4.30
CA HIS A 129 -12.33 14.36 -4.60
C HIS A 129 -12.76 13.23 -3.67
N TRP A 130 -11.91 12.22 -3.47
CA TRP A 130 -12.21 11.12 -2.56
C TRP A 130 -12.22 11.57 -1.11
N ALA A 131 -11.25 12.39 -0.69
CA ALA A 131 -11.21 12.91 0.68
C ALA A 131 -12.50 13.66 1.07
N SER A 132 -13.12 14.39 0.12
CA SER A 132 -14.40 15.09 0.35
C SER A 132 -15.59 14.16 0.65
N GLN A 133 -15.48 12.87 0.30
CA GLN A 133 -16.50 11.85 0.50
C GLN A 133 -16.22 10.96 1.71
N CYS A 134 -15.07 11.14 2.36
CA CYS A 134 -14.60 10.33 3.46
C CYS A 134 -14.83 11.01 4.81
N PRO A 135 -14.84 10.25 5.92
CA PRO A 135 -14.85 10.83 7.25
C PRO A 135 -13.71 11.84 7.43
N ASN A 136 -14.03 13.00 8.00
CA ASN A 136 -13.04 14.04 8.28
C ASN A 136 -12.23 13.68 9.54
N ALA A 137 -11.32 12.73 9.40
CA ALA A 137 -10.41 12.28 10.45
C ALA A 137 -9.00 12.86 10.25
N PRO A 138 -8.28 13.21 11.33
CA PRO A 138 -6.92 13.70 11.20
C PRO A 138 -5.97 12.61 10.70
N VAL A 139 -5.21 12.92 9.65
CA VAL A 139 -4.15 12.05 9.12
C VAL A 139 -2.88 12.26 9.94
N GLN A 140 -2.43 11.22 10.66
CA GLN A 140 -1.16 11.26 11.38
C GLN A 140 -0.03 10.78 10.45
N ALA A 141 0.95 11.65 10.18
CA ALA A 141 2.14 11.29 9.41
C ALA A 141 3.36 11.93 10.06
N GLU A 142 4.15 11.12 10.76
CA GLU A 142 5.45 11.56 11.28
C GLU A 142 6.43 11.63 10.11
N ARG A 143 6.93 12.83 9.81
CA ARG A 143 7.92 13.02 8.73
C ARG A 143 9.24 12.38 9.11
N THR A 144 9.77 11.58 8.20
CA THR A 144 11.10 10.95 8.29
C THR A 144 12.21 11.85 7.76
#